data_AF-A0A7S4C5D9-F1
#
_entry.id   AF-A0A7S4C5D9-F1
#
_cell.length_a   1.000
_cell.length_b   1.000
_cell.length_c   1.000
_cell.angle_alpha   90.00
_cell.angle_beta   90.00
_cell.angle_gamma   90.00
#
_symmetry.space_group_name_H-M   'P 1'
#
loop_
_entity.id
_entity.type
_entity.pdbx_description
1 polymer ?
#
loop_
_entity_poly.entity_id
_entity_poly.type
_entity_poly.pdbx_seq_one_letter_code
_entity_poly.pdbx_strand_id
1 'polypeptide(L)'
;GRVHPFRRGVGRLVAAVHDEERLTVIPFYHIGCDRVQPTTTTSTSVFSRPSFGEEIHVIFGPPVQLSHLLTLRRQPPFDRKPELLYEVIAHTLEEEVRGLRAELYRRLGREAVFPPEGGDFTR
;
A
#
# COMPACT_ATOMS: atom_id res chain seq x y z
N GLY A 1 -1.52 0.47 -12.17
CA GLY A 1 -2.57 -0.38 -11.60
C GLY A 1 -3.46 0.42 -10.66
N ARG A 2 -4.55 -0.18 -10.17
CA ARG A 2 -5.40 0.42 -9.14
C ARG A 2 -4.73 0.27 -7.78
N VAL A 3 -4.91 1.24 -6.88
CA VAL A 3 -4.59 1.06 -5.46
C VAL A 3 -5.79 0.39 -4.82
N HIS A 4 -5.59 -0.81 -4.30
CA HIS A 4 -6.59 -1.49 -3.50
C HIS A 4 -6.44 -1.08 -2.04
N PRO A 5 -7.55 -1.01 -1.27
CA PRO A 5 -7.48 -0.63 0.12
C PRO A 5 -6.54 -1.55 0.90
N PHE A 6 -5.80 -1.01 1.86
CA PHE A 6 -4.91 -1.85 2.64
C PHE A 6 -5.72 -2.77 3.55
N ARG A 7 -5.44 -4.07 3.47
CA ARG A 7 -6.08 -5.05 4.34
C ARG A 7 -5.71 -4.74 5.80
N ARG A 8 -6.65 -4.95 6.71
CA ARG A 8 -6.43 -4.85 8.17
C ARG A 8 -5.19 -5.63 8.66
N GLY A 9 -4.81 -6.71 7.97
CA GLY A 9 -3.60 -7.47 8.25
C GLY A 9 -2.31 -6.65 8.17
N VAL A 10 -2.24 -5.64 7.30
CA VAL A 10 -1.10 -4.71 7.21
C VAL A 10 -0.97 -3.93 8.50
N GLY A 11 -2.06 -3.30 8.96
CA GLY A 11 -2.07 -2.56 10.22
C GLY A 11 -1.76 -3.44 11.43
N ARG A 12 -2.22 -4.70 11.43
CA ARG A 12 -1.89 -5.68 12.46
C ARG A 12 -0.38 -6.00 12.51
N LEU A 13 0.28 -6.16 11.36
CA LEU A 13 1.72 -6.43 11.30
C LEU A 13 2.52 -5.28 11.90
N VAL A 14 2.15 -4.06 11.54
CA VAL A 14 2.77 -2.83 12.06
C VAL A 14 2.54 -2.71 13.56
N ALA A 15 1.29 -2.91 14.01
CA ALA A 15 0.95 -2.89 15.42
C ALA A 15 1.56 -4.03 16.25
N ALA A 16 2.10 -5.08 15.62
CA ALA A 16 2.78 -6.15 16.33
C ALA A 16 4.21 -5.79 16.76
N VAL A 17 4.76 -4.67 16.25
CA VAL A 17 6.10 -4.24 16.62
C VAL A 17 6.13 -3.78 18.08
N HIS A 18 7.09 -4.32 18.84
CA HIS A 18 7.26 -4.05 20.27
C HIS A 18 8.13 -2.83 20.55
N ASP A 19 9.14 -2.59 19.72
CA ASP A 19 10.02 -1.43 19.81
C ASP A 19 9.47 -0.33 18.89
N GLU A 20 8.53 0.45 19.42
CA GLU A 20 7.73 1.42 18.67
C GLU A 20 8.58 2.58 18.13
N GLU A 21 9.69 2.91 18.80
CA GLU A 21 10.62 3.97 18.40
C GLU A 21 11.54 3.55 17.25
N ARG A 22 11.67 2.23 16.99
CA ARG A 22 12.48 1.68 15.90
C ARG A 22 11.67 1.31 14.67
N LEU A 23 10.34 1.37 14.74
CA LEU A 23 9.51 1.12 13.58
C LEU A 23 9.67 2.25 12.56
N THR A 24 10.25 1.93 11.41
CA THR A 24 10.28 2.81 10.25
C THR A 24 9.61 2.11 9.08
N VAL A 25 8.55 2.70 8.54
CA VAL A 25 7.90 2.20 7.33
C VAL A 25 8.33 3.03 6.14
N ILE A 26 8.83 2.39 5.08
CA ILE A 26 9.21 3.08 3.83
C ILE A 26 8.14 2.76 2.79
N PRO A 27 7.23 3.70 2.49
CA PRO A 27 6.23 3.49 1.47
C PRO A 27 6.88 3.56 0.09
N PHE A 28 6.40 2.73 -0.83
CA PHE A 28 6.76 2.81 -2.23
C PHE A 28 5.55 2.53 -3.11
N TYR A 29 5.58 3.03 -4.33
CA TYR A 29 4.57 2.75 -5.33
C TYR A 29 5.23 2.44 -6.68
N HIS A 30 4.61 1.56 -7.45
CA HIS A 30 5.14 1.13 -8.74
C HIS A 30 4.05 1.04 -9.83
N ILE A 31 4.48 1.17 -11.08
CA ILE A 31 3.69 0.85 -12.27
C ILE A 31 4.52 0.02 -13.26
N GLY A 32 3.87 -0.79 -14.10
CA GLY A 32 4.54 -1.58 -15.14
C GLY A 32 4.72 -3.06 -14.78
N CYS A 33 4.70 -3.41 -13.49
CA CYS A 33 4.76 -4.82 -13.07
C CYS A 33 3.59 -5.66 -13.62
N ASP A 34 2.42 -5.04 -13.81
CA ASP A 34 1.25 -5.66 -14.43
C ASP A 34 1.45 -6.02 -15.90
N ARG A 35 2.38 -5.38 -16.59
CA ARG A 35 2.76 -5.68 -17.98
C ARG A 35 3.84 -6.75 -18.07
N VAL A 36 4.73 -6.77 -17.08
CA VAL A 36 5.78 -7.80 -16.92
C VAL A 36 5.14 -9.14 -16.55
N GLN A 37 4.25 -9.15 -15.55
CA GLN A 37 3.58 -10.35 -15.06
C GLN A 37 2.15 -10.01 -14.59
N PRO A 38 1.12 -10.21 -15.43
CA PRO A 38 -0.25 -9.87 -15.09
C PRO A 38 -0.83 -10.83 -14.02
N THR A 39 -1.36 -10.29 -12.91
CA THR A 39 -1.83 -11.07 -11.74
C THR A 39 -3.35 -11.20 -11.60
N THR A 40 -4.15 -10.75 -12.57
CA THR A 40 -5.63 -10.76 -12.50
C THR A 40 -6.28 -12.10 -12.91
N THR A 41 -7.48 -12.40 -12.40
CA THR A 41 -8.23 -13.65 -12.64
C THR A 41 -8.73 -13.86 -14.07
N THR A 42 -8.84 -12.82 -14.90
CA THR A 42 -9.09 -12.95 -16.35
C THR A 42 -7.83 -13.20 -17.16
N SER A 43 -6.67 -13.13 -16.51
CA SER A 43 -5.39 -13.53 -17.10
C SER A 43 -5.39 -15.06 -17.16
N THR A 44 -5.54 -15.63 -18.36
CA THR A 44 -5.28 -17.06 -18.65
C THR A 44 -3.80 -17.45 -18.45
N SER A 45 -3.06 -16.62 -17.73
CA SER A 45 -1.63 -16.42 -17.83
C SER A 45 -0.93 -16.60 -16.47
N VAL A 46 -1.53 -17.38 -15.57
CA VAL A 46 -0.79 -17.96 -14.41
C VAL A 46 0.47 -18.72 -14.88
N PHE A 47 0.57 -19.05 -16.18
CA PHE A 47 1.72 -19.66 -16.86
C PHE A 47 2.37 -18.80 -17.97
N SER A 48 2.07 -17.50 -18.11
CA SER A 48 2.75 -16.69 -19.14
C SER A 48 4.19 -16.41 -18.75
N ARG A 49 5.11 -16.56 -19.72
CA ARG A 49 6.50 -16.11 -19.55
C ARG A 49 6.47 -14.60 -19.25
N PRO A 50 7.30 -14.12 -18.31
CA PRO A 50 7.43 -12.68 -18.08
C PRO A 50 7.73 -11.95 -19.39
N SER A 51 7.03 -10.84 -19.63
CA SER A 51 7.32 -9.98 -20.78
C SER A 51 8.63 -9.24 -20.51
N PHE A 52 9.58 -9.34 -21.44
CA PHE A 52 10.86 -8.64 -21.36
C PHE A 52 10.81 -7.32 -22.13
N GLY A 53 11.61 -6.33 -21.73
CA GLY A 53 11.67 -5.01 -22.37
C GLY A 53 10.62 -4.01 -21.89
N GLU A 54 9.78 -4.39 -20.93
CA GLU A 54 8.83 -3.49 -20.28
C GLU A 54 9.52 -2.63 -19.21
N GLU A 55 9.15 -1.34 -19.15
CA GLU A 55 9.65 -0.42 -18.13
C GLU A 55 8.81 -0.50 -16.85
N ILE A 56 9.50 -0.67 -15.71
CA ILE A 56 8.90 -0.53 -14.38
C ILE A 56 9.38 0.79 -13.79
N HIS A 57 8.44 1.64 -13.42
CA HIS A 57 8.75 2.86 -12.67
C HIS A 57 8.38 2.67 -11.21
N VAL A 58 9.31 3.04 -10.33
CA VAL A 58 9.15 2.95 -8.87
C VAL A 58 9.44 4.31 -8.27
N ILE A 59 8.64 4.71 -7.29
CA ILE A 59 8.92 5.86 -6.43
C ILE A 59 8.92 5.41 -4.97
N PHE A 60 9.89 5.91 -4.22
CA PHE A 60 9.95 5.75 -2.77
C PHE A 60 9.53 7.05 -2.11
N GLY A 61 8.70 6.93 -1.08
CA GLY A 61 8.35 8.04 -0.22
C GLY A 61 9.35 8.24 0.91
N PRO A 62 9.22 9.35 1.65
CA PRO A 62 9.95 9.54 2.88
C PRO A 62 9.57 8.45 3.90
N PRO A 63 10.45 8.15 4.88
CA PRO A 63 10.11 7.25 5.97
C PRO A 63 8.91 7.76 6.77
N VAL A 64 7.94 6.89 7.01
CA VAL A 64 6.72 7.16 7.77
C VAL A 64 6.92 6.70 9.22
N GLN A 65 6.76 7.64 10.14
CA GLN A 65 6.88 7.41 11.57
C GLN A 65 5.50 7.14 12.18
N LEU A 66 5.28 5.91 12.65
CA LEU A 66 4.00 5.47 13.19
C LEU A 66 4.03 5.29 14.71
N SER A 67 5.15 5.63 15.36
CA SER A 67 5.34 5.53 16.81
C SER A 67 4.18 6.16 17.58
N HIS A 68 3.73 7.35 17.17
CA HIS A 68 2.58 8.04 17.77
C HIS A 68 1.29 7.19 17.77
N LEU A 69 0.99 6.47 16.67
CA LEU A 69 -0.18 5.58 16.61
C LEU A 69 0.00 4.36 17.51
N LEU A 70 1.22 3.82 17.59
CA LEU A 70 1.50 2.66 18.43
C LEU A 70 1.32 2.97 19.93
N THR A 71 1.62 4.20 20.37
CA THR A 71 1.36 4.63 21.75
C THR A 71 -0.12 4.58 22.16
N LEU A 72 -1.03 4.58 21.19
CA LEU A 72 -2.48 4.51 21.42
C LEU A 72 -2.96 3.09 21.75
N ARG A 73 -2.15 2.06 21.56
CA ARG A 73 -2.52 0.64 21.70
C ARG A 73 -3.17 0.28 23.05
N ARG A 74 -2.80 0.98 24.12
CA ARG A 74 -3.32 0.75 25.48
C ARG A 74 -4.32 1.80 25.93
N GLN A 75 -4.76 2.66 25.02
CA GLN A 75 -5.71 3.74 25.31
C GLN A 75 -7.10 3.38 24.76
N PRO A 76 -8.19 3.76 25.45
CA PRO A 76 -9.53 3.63 24.88
C PRO A 76 -9.69 4.45 23.58
N PRO A 77 -10.36 3.92 22.54
CA PRO A 77 -11.06 2.63 22.47
C PRO A 77 -10.17 1.43 22.05
N PHE A 78 -8.89 1.64 21.76
CA PHE A 78 -8.00 0.63 21.17
C PHE A 78 -7.59 -0.50 22.13
N ASP A 79 -7.62 -0.24 23.43
CA ASP A 79 -7.43 -1.24 24.49
C ASP A 79 -8.48 -2.37 24.42
N ARG A 80 -9.73 -2.02 24.07
CA ARG A 80 -10.87 -2.94 23.97
C ARG A 80 -11.12 -3.40 22.53
N LYS A 81 -10.74 -2.59 21.55
CA LYS A 81 -10.96 -2.81 20.12
C LYS A 81 -9.68 -2.54 19.32
N PRO A 82 -8.68 -3.43 19.42
CA PRO A 82 -7.40 -3.27 18.71
C PRO A 82 -7.56 -3.25 17.18
N GLU A 83 -8.65 -3.81 16.65
CA GLU A 83 -9.06 -3.68 15.25
C GLU A 83 -9.03 -2.26 14.72
N LEU A 84 -9.51 -1.31 15.52
CA LEU A 84 -9.63 0.09 15.10
C LEU A 84 -8.24 0.69 14.90
N LEU A 85 -7.27 0.32 15.72
CA LEU A 85 -5.88 0.77 15.56
C LEU A 85 -5.29 0.20 14.27
N TYR A 86 -5.58 -1.06 13.95
CA TYR A 86 -5.09 -1.67 12.72
C TYR A 86 -5.68 -1.00 11.47
N GLU A 87 -6.95 -0.63 11.52
CA GLU A 87 -7.61 0.11 10.45
C GLU A 87 -7.03 1.51 10.29
N VAL A 88 -6.80 2.23 11.38
CA VAL A 88 -6.15 3.56 11.36
C VAL A 88 -4.77 3.46 10.73
N ILE A 89 -3.93 2.52 11.17
CA ILE A 89 -2.58 2.35 10.62
C ILE A 89 -2.63 1.98 9.13
N ALA A 90 -3.50 1.04 8.75
CA ALA A 90 -3.65 0.63 7.36
C ALA A 90 -4.09 1.80 6.48
N HIS A 91 -5.04 2.61 6.95
CA HIS A 91 -5.51 3.80 6.25
C HIS A 91 -4.42 4.86 6.12
N THR A 92 -3.66 5.14 7.19
CA THR A 92 -2.52 6.08 7.13
C THR A 92 -1.51 5.67 6.06
N LEU A 93 -1.11 4.40 6.03
CA LEU A 93 -0.17 3.90 5.02
C LEU A 93 -0.75 3.90 3.60
N GLU A 94 -2.06 3.68 3.48
CA GLU A 94 -2.75 3.76 2.20
C GLU A 94 -2.71 5.18 1.62
N GLU A 95 -2.96 6.21 2.43
CA GLU A 95 -2.89 7.61 2.00
C GLU A 95 -1.48 7.99 1.54
N GLU A 96 -0.43 7.53 2.23
CA GLU A 96 0.96 7.72 1.79
C GLU A 96 1.20 7.13 0.40
N VAL A 97 0.73 5.90 0.16
CA VAL A 97 0.87 5.23 -1.15
C VAL A 97 0.01 5.90 -2.23
N ARG A 98 -1.17 6.42 -1.90
CA ARG A 98 -1.98 7.23 -2.82
C ARG A 98 -1.26 8.52 -3.21
N GLY A 99 -0.61 9.18 -2.27
CA GLY A 99 0.24 10.35 -2.52
C GLY A 99 1.39 10.03 -3.48
N LEU A 100 2.11 8.93 -3.22
CA LEU A 100 3.20 8.47 -4.08
C LEU A 100 2.74 8.10 -5.49
N ARG A 101 1.55 7.50 -5.61
CA ARG A 101 0.94 7.25 -6.90
C ARG A 101 0.71 8.55 -7.66
N ALA A 102 0.08 9.55 -7.04
CA ALA A 102 -0.18 10.82 -7.70
C ALA A 102 1.11 11.51 -8.16
N GLU A 103 2.14 11.48 -7.31
CA GLU A 103 3.47 12.00 -7.62
C GLU A 103 4.12 11.26 -8.80
N LEU A 104 4.06 9.93 -8.84
CA LEU A 104 4.64 9.15 -9.93
C LEU A 104 3.95 9.46 -11.27
N TYR A 105 2.62 9.56 -11.28
CA TYR A 105 1.87 9.91 -12.49
C TYR A 105 2.19 11.34 -12.98
N ARG A 106 2.39 12.28 -12.05
CA ARG A 106 2.86 13.63 -12.38
C ARG A 106 4.25 13.61 -13.03
N ARG A 107 5.22 12.90 -12.43
CA ARG A 107 6.60 12.79 -12.97
C ARG A 107 6.67 12.16 -14.36
N LEU A 108 5.71 11.31 -14.69
CA LEU A 108 5.62 10.65 -16.00
C LEU A 108 4.78 11.45 -17.02
N GLY A 109 4.24 12.62 -16.66
CA GLY A 109 3.38 13.41 -17.54
C GLY A 109 2.03 12.74 -17.84
N ARG A 110 1.53 11.88 -16.94
CA ARG A 110 0.33 11.04 -17.14
C ARG A 110 -0.85 11.43 -16.25
N GLU A 111 -0.95 12.69 -15.84
CA GLU A 111 -1.95 13.18 -14.88
C GLU A 111 -3.42 12.95 -15.32
N ALA A 112 -3.70 12.81 -16.62
CA ALA A 112 -5.04 12.50 -17.13
C ALA A 112 -5.42 11.01 -17.05
N VAL A 113 -4.49 10.11 -16.67
CA VAL A 113 -4.65 8.66 -16.73
C VAL A 113 -4.63 8.06 -15.33
N PHE A 114 -5.28 8.69 -14.34
CA PHE A 114 -5.45 8.06 -13.03
C PHE A 114 -6.42 6.87 -13.18
N PRO A 115 -5.96 5.60 -13.03
CA PRO A 115 -6.90 4.50 -12.94
C PRO A 115 -7.87 4.72 -11.75
N PRO A 116 -9.14 4.32 -11.84
CA PRO A 116 -10.06 4.48 -10.73
C PRO A 116 -9.54 3.76 -9.48
N GLU A 117 -9.89 4.29 -8.31
CA GLU A 117 -9.67 3.60 -7.04
C GLU A 117 -10.50 2.30 -6.98
N GLY A 118 -10.01 1.32 -6.23
CA GLY A 118 -10.83 0.21 -5.82
C GLY A 118 -10.81 -1.07 -6.68
N GLY A 119 -11.01 -2.15 -5.94
CA GLY A 119 -11.29 -3.49 -6.40
C GLY A 119 -11.50 -4.35 -5.16
N ASP A 120 -12.52 -5.20 -5.22
CA ASP A 120 -12.93 -6.07 -4.13
C ASP A 120 -11.95 -7.24 -3.98
N PHE A 121 -11.42 -7.48 -2.78
CA PHE A 121 -10.58 -8.64 -2.51
C PHE A 121 -11.38 -9.94 -2.34
N THR A 122 -12.71 -9.87 -2.37
CA THR A 122 -13.61 -11.02 -2.24
C THR A 122 -14.03 -11.61 -3.60
N ARG A 123 -13.50 -11.10 -4.71
CA ARG A 123 -13.67 -11.68 -6.06
C ARG A 123 -12.39 -12.32 -6.58
#